data_AF-A0A1V2UCC7-F1
#
_entry.id   AF-A0A1V2UCC7-F1
#
_cell.length_a   1.000
_cell.length_b   1.000
_cell.length_c   1.000
_cell.angle_alpha   90.00
_cell.angle_beta   90.00
_cell.angle_gamma   90.00
#
_symmetry.space_group_name_H-M   'P 1'
#
loop_
_entity.id
_entity.type
_entity.pdbx_description
1 polymer ?
#
loop_
_entity_poly.entity_id
_entity_poly.type
_entity_poly.pdbx_seq_one_letter_code
_entity_poly.pdbx_strand_id
1 'polypeptide(L)'
;MDTLTDTEKDIVYKIFRNDTYNFDGIRDAAVKKLNSQGIISSGEYGDPVSGFSYVLQPIARDFLIKNKTISMNILKKGNSTLKVR
;
A
#
# COMPACT_ATOMS: atom_id res chain seq x y z
N MET A 1 -1.88 -2.88 11.69
CA MET A 1 -1.58 -3.59 10.42
C MET A 1 -2.33 -4.93 10.33
N ASP A 2 -2.58 -5.64 11.44
CA ASP A 2 -3.43 -6.85 11.42
C ASP A 2 -4.90 -6.57 11.07
N THR A 3 -5.36 -5.33 11.30
CA THR A 3 -6.71 -4.85 11.00
C THR A 3 -6.92 -4.38 9.55
N LEU A 4 -5.87 -4.38 8.73
CA LEU A 4 -5.98 -4.01 7.32
C LEU A 4 -6.46 -5.19 6.47
N THR A 5 -7.32 -4.91 5.51
CA THR A 5 -7.74 -5.89 4.49
C THR A 5 -6.56 -6.25 3.57
N ASP A 6 -6.67 -7.36 2.85
CA ASP A 6 -5.63 -7.77 1.89
C ASP A 6 -5.43 -6.69 0.80
N THR A 7 -6.50 -6.00 0.38
CA THR A 7 -6.44 -4.86 -0.54
C THR A 7 -5.67 -3.66 0.06
N GLU A 8 -5.95 -3.30 1.31
CA GLU A 8 -5.26 -2.19 1.98
C GLU A 8 -3.76 -2.50 2.16
N LYS A 9 -3.42 -3.75 2.48
CA LYS A 9 -2.04 -4.21 2.59
C LYS A 9 -1.31 -4.14 1.25
N ASP A 10 -1.96 -4.52 0.15
CA ASP A 10 -1.40 -4.44 -1.21
C ASP A 10 -1.10 -2.98 -1.60
N ILE A 11 -2.02 -2.05 -1.36
CA ILE A 11 -1.84 -0.61 -1.60
C ILE A 11 -0.64 -0.07 -0.84
N VAL A 12 -0.58 -0.29 0.47
CA VAL A 12 0.52 0.14 1.34
C VAL A 12 1.85 -0.44 0.86
N TYR A 13 1.86 -1.71 0.45
CA TYR A 13 3.07 -2.38 -0.02
C TYR A 13 3.56 -1.83 -1.37
N LYS A 14 2.65 -1.54 -2.31
CA LYS A 14 2.97 -0.90 -3.59
C LYS A 14 3.62 0.46 -3.40
N ILE A 15 3.11 1.28 -2.48
CA ILE A 15 3.73 2.57 -2.14
C ILE A 15 5.08 2.36 -1.45
N PHE A 16 5.17 1.42 -0.50
CA PHE A 16 6.44 1.11 0.19
C PHE A 16 7.56 0.70 -0.77
N ARG A 17 7.23 -0.06 -1.82
CA ARG A 17 8.19 -0.57 -2.80
C ARG A 17 8.64 0.47 -3.82
N ASN A 18 7.78 1.42 -4.17
CA ASN A 18 8.02 2.40 -5.23
C ASN A 18 8.25 3.82 -4.69
N ASP A 19 8.24 4.00 -3.36
CA ASP A 19 8.23 5.25 -2.59
C ASP A 19 6.99 6.14 -2.82
N THR A 20 6.51 6.22 -4.06
CA THR A 20 5.26 6.85 -4.49
C THR A 20 4.51 5.88 -5.40
N TYR A 21 3.18 5.85 -5.34
CA TYR A 21 2.38 5.08 -6.27
C TYR A 21 1.15 5.87 -6.73
N ASN A 22 0.89 5.79 -8.04
CA ASN A 22 -0.25 6.45 -8.65
C ASN A 22 -1.39 5.43 -8.73
N PHE A 23 -2.51 5.77 -8.10
CA PHE A 23 -3.72 4.98 -8.25
C PHE A 23 -4.62 5.65 -9.30
N ASP A 24 -5.00 4.88 -10.31
CA ASP A 24 -5.99 5.29 -11.31
C ASP A 24 -7.35 5.47 -10.60
N GLY A 25 -7.66 6.71 -10.24
CA GLY A 25 -8.96 7.12 -9.72
C GLY A 25 -9.08 7.19 -8.19
N ILE A 26 -9.51 8.37 -7.73
CA ILE A 26 -9.80 8.77 -6.32
C ILE A 26 -10.91 7.93 -5.63
N ARG A 27 -11.39 6.83 -6.23
CA ARG A 27 -12.62 6.17 -5.78
C ARG A 27 -12.43 4.87 -5.01
N ASP A 28 -11.19 4.41 -4.80
CA ASP A 28 -10.98 3.26 -3.95
C ASP A 28 -11.23 3.63 -2.47
N ALA A 29 -12.24 3.01 -1.87
CA ALA A 29 -12.60 3.19 -0.46
C ALA A 29 -11.41 2.85 0.46
N ALA A 30 -10.55 1.91 0.05
CA ALA A 30 -9.33 1.55 0.78
C ALA A 30 -8.33 2.70 0.79
N VAL A 31 -8.08 3.36 -0.35
CA VAL A 31 -7.18 4.53 -0.44
C VAL A 31 -7.69 5.66 0.45
N LYS A 32 -8.99 5.98 0.39
CA LYS A 32 -9.59 7.01 1.25
C LYS A 32 -9.46 6.68 2.73
N LYS A 33 -9.73 5.44 3.12
CA LYS A 33 -9.61 4.99 4.50
C LYS A 33 -8.17 5.07 4.99
N LEU A 34 -7.20 4.59 4.20
CA LEU A 34 -5.78 4.66 4.54
C LEU A 34 -5.29 6.11 4.66
N ASN A 35 -5.78 7.01 3.81
CA ASN A 35 -5.49 8.44 3.90
C ASN A 35 -6.08 9.06 5.18
N SER A 36 -7.36 8.77 5.47
CA SER A 36 -8.02 9.22 6.70
C SER A 36 -7.38 8.67 7.98
N GLN A 37 -6.69 7.53 7.90
CA GLN A 37 -5.96 6.93 9.02
C GLN A 37 -4.52 7.47 9.16
N GLY A 38 -4.09 8.39 8.29
CA GLY A 38 -2.72 8.90 8.29
C GLY A 38 -1.68 7.85 7.92
N ILE A 39 -2.06 6.80 7.19
CA ILE A 39 -1.12 5.77 6.74
C ILE A 39 -0.44 6.20 5.44
N ILE A 40 -1.24 6.76 4.53
CA ILE A 40 -0.78 7.34 3.26
C ILE A 40 -1.20 8.81 3.19
N SER A 41 -0.53 9.59 2.35
CA SER A 41 -0.92 10.96 2.03
C SER A 41 -0.92 11.12 0.51
N SER A 42 -1.85 11.90 -0.02
CA SER A 42 -1.71 12.41 -1.39
C SER A 42 -0.48 13.31 -1.45
N GLY A 43 0.41 13.07 -2.40
CA GLY A 43 1.48 13.99 -2.74
C GLY A 43 0.92 15.20 -3.50
N GLU A 44 1.62 16.33 -3.44
CA GLU A 44 1.25 17.56 -4.15
C GLU A 44 1.28 17.42 -5.69
N TYR A 45 1.85 16.33 -6.21
CA TYR A 45 2.09 16.07 -7.64
C TYR A 45 1.10 15.05 -8.23
N GLY A 46 -0.20 15.27 -8.05
CA GLY A 46 -1.22 14.58 -8.83
C GLY A 46 -1.66 15.48 -9.98
N ASP A 47 -1.14 15.27 -11.18
CA ASP A 47 -1.74 15.88 -12.37
C ASP A 47 -3.11 15.19 -12.60
N PRO A 48 -4.22 15.94 -12.76
CA PRO A 48 -5.55 15.35 -12.97
C PRO A 48 -5.62 14.42 -14.18
N VAL A 49 -4.66 14.47 -15.11
CA VAL A 49 -4.54 13.57 -16.26
C VAL A 49 -3.88 12.22 -15.89
N SER A 50 -3.06 12.17 -14.84
CA SER A 50 -2.13 11.06 -14.56
C SER A 50 -2.47 10.26 -13.28
N GLY A 51 -3.55 10.62 -12.59
CA GLY A 51 -3.95 10.03 -11.31
C GLY A 51 -3.33 10.72 -10.09
N PHE A 52 -3.79 10.35 -8.90
CA PHE A 52 -3.30 10.93 -7.65
C PHE A 52 -2.13 10.11 -7.15
N SER A 53 -1.00 10.79 -6.95
CA SER A 53 0.22 10.21 -6.39
C SER A 53 0.07 10.09 -4.87
N TYR A 54 0.36 8.91 -4.30
CA TYR A 54 0.33 8.70 -2.85
C TYR A 54 1.67 8.24 -2.32
N VAL A 55 2.01 8.76 -1.13
CA VAL A 55 3.23 8.44 -0.38
C VAL A 55 2.85 7.86 0.99
N LEU A 56 3.74 7.05 1.57
CA LEU A 56 3.57 6.60 2.96
C LEU A 56 3.94 7.73 3.92
N GLN A 57 3.15 7.89 4.96
CA GLN A 57 3.56 8.76 6.06
C GLN A 57 4.78 8.17 6.80
N PRO A 58 5.68 8.99 7.33
CA PRO A 58 6.91 8.53 8.00
C PRO A 58 6.65 7.48 9.09
N ILE A 59 5.61 7.69 9.91
CA ILE A 59 5.24 6.77 11.00
C ILE A 59 4.82 5.39 10.45
N ALA A 60 4.05 5.36 9.37
CA ALA A 60 3.63 4.12 8.73
C ALA A 60 4.82 3.40 8.08
N ARG A 61 5.74 4.15 7.46
CA ARG A 61 6.95 3.61 6.86
C ARG A 61 7.88 2.99 7.90
N ASP A 62 8.13 3.68 9.01
CA ASP A 62 8.95 3.19 10.12
C ASP A 62 8.34 1.92 10.74
N PHE A 63 7.01 1.88 10.87
CA PHE A 63 6.31 0.69 11.33
C PHE A 63 6.56 -0.51 10.42
N LEU A 64 6.50 -0.33 9.09
CA LEU A 64 6.77 -1.40 8.12
C LEU A 64 8.23 -1.87 8.15
N ILE A 65 9.19 -0.94 8.32
CA ILE A 65 10.62 -1.27 8.42
C ILE A 65 10.90 -2.09 9.69
N LYS A 66 10.33 -1.68 10.83
CA LYS A 66 10.48 -2.40 12.10
C LYS A 66 9.80 -3.76 12.08
N ASN A 67 8.72 -3.90 11.30
CA ASN A 67 7.95 -5.14 11.14
C ASN A 67 8.21 -5.80 9.77
N LYS A 68 9.48 -5.97 9.39
CA LYS A 68 9.92 -6.60 8.12
C LYS A 68 9.29 -7.98 7.84
N THR A 69 8.75 -8.66 8.85
CA THR A 69 8.02 -9.93 8.73
C THR A 69 6.70 -9.77 7.94
N ILE A 70 6.05 -8.61 7.98
CA ILE A 70 4.80 -8.34 7.24
C ILE A 70 5.07 -8.33 5.73
N SER A 71 6.21 -7.77 5.32
CA SER A 71 6.64 -7.68 3.91
C SER A 71 6.94 -9.05 3.28
N MET A 72 7.30 -10.07 4.07
CA MET A 72 7.58 -11.43 3.56
C MET A 72 6.32 -12.29 3.40
N ASN A 73 5.25 -12.04 4.17
CA ASN A 73 4.02 -12.84 4.10
C ASN A 73 3.12 -12.48 2.91
N ILE A 74 3.14 -11.23 2.43
CA ILE A 74 2.39 -10.82 1.24
C ILE A 74 2.99 -11.48 -0.03
N LEU A 75 4.32 -11.63 -0.09
CA LEU A 75 5.04 -12.30 -1.19
C LEU A 75 4.79 -13.82 -1.25
N LYS A 76 4.57 -14.50 -0.12
CA LYS A 76 4.32 -15.96 -0.13
C LYS A 76 2.91 -16.35 -0.60
N LYS A 77 1.90 -15.49 -0.39
CA LYS A 77 0.53 -15.75 -0.84
C LYS A 77 0.37 -15.63 -2.37
N GLY A 78 1.25 -14.89 -3.04
CA GLY A 78 1.27 -14.78 -4.51
C GLY A 78 1.93 -15.95 -5.26
N ASN A 79 2.75 -16.76 -4.58
CA ASN A 79 3.49 -17.88 -5.19
C ASN A 79 3.02 -19.27 -4.73
N SER A 80 1.85 -19.37 -4.11
CA SER A 80 1.28 -20.66 -3.71
C SER A 80 0.35 -21.24 -4.79
N THR A 81 0.81 -21.31 -6.04
CA THR A 81 0.37 -22.39 -6.93
C THR A 81 1.07 -23.67 -6.48
N LEU A 82 0.49 -24.29 -5.46
CA LEU A 82 0.61 -25.73 -5.28
C LEU A 82 0.12 -26.40 -6.57
N LYS A 83 1.03 -27.05 -7.27
CA LYS A 83 0.72 -28.35 -7.85
C LYS A 83 1.89 -29.29 -7.59
N VAL A 84 1.86 -29.88 -6.40
CA VAL A 84 2.38 -31.22 -6.19
C VAL A 84 1.52 -32.14 -7.04
N ARG A 85 2.10 -32.66 -8.13
CA ARG A 85 1.92 -34.01 -8.68
C ARG A 85 2.81 -34.15 -9.90
#